data_AF-K1SAW5-F1
#
_entry.id   AF-K1SAW5-F1
#
_cell.length_a   1.000
_cell.length_b   1.000
_cell.length_c   1.000
_cell.angle_alpha   90.00
_cell.angle_beta   90.00
_cell.angle_gamma   90.00
#
_symmetry.space_group_name_H-M   'P 1'
#
loop_
_entity.id
_entity.type
_entity.pdbx_description
1 polymer ?
#
loop_
_entity_poly.entity_id
_entity_poly.type
_entity_poly.pdbx_seq_one_letter_code
_entity_poly.pdbx_strand_id
1 'polypeptide(L)'
;KLKDAKVVSGEQRINRDDLSDEFKNVVSLEATNNTKRNILFSSGVFTIKEGKNIGENDKNSIIVHEEFAKQNNLKLGDEVNLELLDIEKSGKIKSHKFKIIGIFSGKKQETYTGLSSDFSENMVFVDYSTSQEILNKSENNKIANKILMYSGSAESTDLALNKLKELKIDESKYFV
;
A
#
# COMPACT_ATOMS: atom_id res chain seq x y z
N LYS A 1 8.89 2.01 -6.49
CA LYS A 1 9.92 3.07 -6.65
C LYS A 1 9.27 4.35 -7.14
N LEU A 2 9.66 5.51 -6.59
CA LEU A 2 9.19 6.82 -7.06
C LEU A 2 10.00 7.26 -8.29
N LYS A 3 9.32 7.81 -9.31
CA LYS A 3 9.99 8.35 -10.52
C LYS A 3 10.31 9.84 -10.40
N ASP A 4 9.33 10.63 -9.98
CA ASP A 4 9.39 12.10 -10.04
C ASP A 4 9.25 12.76 -8.65
N ALA A 5 9.49 11.98 -7.60
CA ALA A 5 9.38 12.40 -6.19
C ALA A 5 10.49 11.73 -5.35
N LYS A 6 10.75 12.29 -4.17
CA LYS A 6 11.76 11.84 -3.22
C LYS A 6 11.12 11.30 -1.95
N VAL A 7 11.58 10.14 -1.50
CA VAL A 7 11.28 9.60 -0.16
C VAL A 7 11.73 10.56 0.94
N VAL A 8 11.00 10.55 2.05
CA VAL A 8 11.41 11.20 3.31
C VAL A 8 12.60 10.46 3.88
N SER A 9 13.67 11.19 4.21
CA SER A 9 14.87 10.62 4.84
C SER A 9 14.84 10.86 6.35
N GLY A 10 15.33 9.90 7.12
CA GLY A 10 15.54 10.03 8.56
C GLY A 10 16.89 9.45 8.99
N GLU A 11 17.21 9.55 10.28
CA GLU A 11 18.41 8.89 10.82
C GLU A 11 18.30 7.38 10.65
N GLN A 12 19.28 6.78 9.97
CA GLN A 12 19.31 5.35 9.71
C GLN A 12 20.56 4.77 10.34
N ARG A 13 20.37 3.84 11.29
CA ARG A 13 21.47 3.19 12.01
C ARG A 13 22.07 2.01 11.25
N ILE A 14 21.42 1.59 10.17
CA ILE A 14 21.85 0.49 9.32
C ILE A 14 22.27 1.05 7.97
N ASN A 15 23.52 0.81 7.62
CA ASN A 15 24.04 1.11 6.29
C ASN A 15 23.89 -0.12 5.37
N ARG A 16 23.51 0.11 4.12
CA ARG A 16 23.27 -0.93 3.11
C ARG A 16 24.06 -0.63 1.83
N ASP A 17 25.38 -0.71 1.94
CA ASP A 17 26.31 -0.51 0.81
C ASP A 17 26.17 -1.61 -0.25
N ASP A 18 25.52 -2.72 0.08
CA ASP A 18 25.20 -3.84 -0.79
C ASP A 18 24.00 -3.57 -1.72
N LEU A 19 23.16 -2.56 -1.42
CA LEU A 19 22.01 -2.20 -2.23
C LEU A 19 22.37 -1.20 -3.33
N SER A 20 21.87 -1.45 -4.54
CA SER A 20 21.95 -0.48 -5.63
C SER A 20 21.16 0.79 -5.31
N ASP A 21 21.54 1.90 -5.96
CA ASP A 21 20.88 3.20 -5.77
C ASP A 21 19.37 3.18 -6.07
N GLU A 22 18.88 2.17 -6.79
CA GLU A 22 17.46 2.03 -7.10
C GLU A 22 16.60 1.77 -5.85
N PHE A 23 17.17 1.17 -4.81
CA PHE A 23 16.50 0.88 -3.54
C PHE A 23 16.53 2.05 -2.55
N LYS A 24 17.25 3.14 -2.88
CA LYS A 24 17.29 4.34 -2.03
C LYS A 24 16.01 5.16 -2.10
N ASN A 25 15.23 5.06 -3.20
CA ASN A 25 14.00 5.85 -3.43
C ASN A 25 12.74 4.96 -3.54
N VAL A 26 12.54 4.09 -2.54
CA VAL A 26 11.43 3.12 -2.50
C VAL A 26 10.45 3.45 -1.37
N VAL A 27 9.18 3.20 -1.64
CA VAL A 27 8.07 3.39 -0.69
C VAL A 27 7.50 2.02 -0.35
N SER A 28 6.99 1.88 0.87
CA SER A 28 6.13 0.76 1.21
C SER A 28 4.76 1.00 0.60
N LEU A 29 4.23 0.02 -0.13
CA LEU A 29 2.95 0.13 -0.82
C LEU A 29 1.99 -0.95 -0.31
N GLU A 30 0.81 -0.52 0.14
CA GLU A 30 -0.30 -1.42 0.45
C GLU A 30 -1.51 -1.10 -0.45
N ALA A 31 -1.86 -2.05 -1.31
CA ALA A 31 -3.05 -1.94 -2.16
C ALA A 31 -4.28 -2.45 -1.41
N THR A 32 -5.36 -1.69 -1.37
CA THR A 32 -6.56 -2.05 -0.62
C THR A 32 -7.84 -1.53 -1.28
N ASN A 33 -8.95 -2.21 -1.03
CA ASN A 33 -10.28 -1.74 -1.43
C ASN A 33 -10.90 -0.79 -0.38
N ASN A 34 -10.34 -0.73 0.85
CA ASN A 34 -10.87 0.12 1.91
C ASN A 34 -9.80 0.47 2.97
N THR A 35 -9.18 1.64 2.84
CA THR A 35 -8.18 2.11 3.81
C THR A 35 -8.77 2.40 5.19
N LYS A 36 -10.04 2.80 5.30
CA LYS A 36 -10.68 3.05 6.61
C LYS A 36 -10.76 1.79 7.47
N ARG A 37 -10.79 0.61 6.83
CA ARG A 37 -10.82 -0.71 7.47
C ARG A 37 -9.42 -1.31 7.67
N ASN A 38 -8.36 -0.69 7.14
CA ASN A 38 -7.00 -1.11 7.41
C ASN A 38 -6.67 -0.86 8.89
N ILE A 39 -5.96 -1.82 9.52
CA ILE A 39 -5.68 -1.81 10.96
C ILE A 39 -4.95 -0.55 11.43
N LEU A 40 -4.08 0.03 10.60
CA LEU A 40 -3.33 1.24 10.95
C LEU A 40 -4.27 2.46 11.04
N PHE A 41 -5.32 2.51 10.23
CA PHE A 41 -6.32 3.57 10.31
C PHE A 41 -7.38 3.30 11.38
N SER A 42 -7.88 2.06 11.46
CA SER A 42 -8.94 1.72 12.42
C SER A 42 -8.47 1.74 13.88
N SER A 43 -7.18 1.52 14.13
CA SER A 43 -6.56 1.68 15.46
C SER A 43 -6.19 3.13 15.80
N GLY A 44 -6.27 4.07 14.85
CA GLY A 44 -5.86 5.46 15.04
C GLY A 44 -4.35 5.72 14.94
N VAL A 45 -3.54 4.69 14.66
CA VAL A 45 -2.09 4.87 14.39
C VAL A 45 -1.87 5.83 13.22
N PHE A 46 -2.67 5.69 12.16
CA PHE A 46 -2.77 6.64 11.06
C PHE A 46 -4.13 7.31 11.04
N THR A 47 -4.15 8.59 10.68
CA THR A 47 -5.37 9.41 10.59
C THR A 47 -5.36 10.24 9.31
N ILE A 48 -6.49 10.30 8.59
CA ILE A 48 -6.63 11.20 7.43
C ILE A 48 -6.68 12.64 7.93
N LYS A 49 -5.78 13.48 7.44
CA LYS A 49 -5.70 14.92 7.73
C LYS A 49 -6.45 15.74 6.70
N GLU A 50 -6.34 15.35 5.43
CA GLU A 50 -6.98 16.04 4.31
C GLU A 50 -7.53 15.01 3.31
N GLY A 51 -8.63 15.36 2.64
CA GLY A 51 -9.25 14.51 1.62
C GLY A 51 -10.01 13.33 2.23
N LYS A 52 -9.87 12.14 1.66
CA LYS A 52 -10.60 10.95 2.09
C LYS A 52 -9.79 9.66 2.02
N ASN A 53 -10.28 8.63 2.69
CA ASN A 53 -9.86 7.25 2.51
C ASN A 53 -10.18 6.73 1.10
N ILE A 54 -9.36 5.79 0.60
CA ILE A 54 -9.67 4.95 -0.57
C ILE A 54 -10.83 4.02 -0.22
N GLY A 55 -11.85 4.01 -1.09
CA GLY A 55 -12.89 2.99 -1.16
C GLY A 55 -12.88 2.22 -2.49
N GLU A 56 -13.84 1.31 -2.67
CA GLU A 56 -13.88 0.34 -3.78
C GLU A 56 -13.92 0.99 -5.18
N ASN A 57 -14.49 2.18 -5.29
CA ASN A 57 -14.68 2.88 -6.56
C ASN A 57 -13.59 3.91 -6.86
N ASP A 58 -12.61 4.09 -5.98
CA ASP A 58 -11.57 5.11 -6.09
C ASP A 58 -10.39 4.64 -6.94
N LYS A 59 -10.66 4.30 -8.21
CA LYS A 59 -9.62 3.86 -9.16
C LYS A 59 -8.54 4.94 -9.38
N ASN A 60 -7.33 4.51 -9.72
CA ASN A 60 -6.16 5.36 -9.95
C ASN A 60 -5.84 6.29 -8.78
N SER A 61 -6.15 5.87 -7.56
CA SER A 61 -6.03 6.73 -6.38
C SER A 61 -4.91 6.28 -5.45
N ILE A 62 -4.28 7.26 -4.81
CA ILE A 62 -3.28 7.07 -3.77
C ILE A 62 -3.62 7.97 -2.58
N ILE A 63 -3.31 7.49 -1.38
CA ILE A 63 -3.16 8.35 -0.20
C ILE A 63 -1.72 8.29 0.29
N VAL A 64 -1.19 9.45 0.68
CA VAL A 64 0.22 9.64 1.03
C VAL A 64 0.37 10.26 2.42
N HIS A 65 1.52 10.06 3.05
CA HIS A 65 1.81 10.67 4.34
C HIS A 65 2.04 12.18 4.23
N GLU A 66 1.69 12.95 5.26
CA GLU A 66 1.79 14.42 5.29
C GLU A 66 3.22 14.94 5.08
N GLU A 67 4.21 14.33 5.74
CA GLU A 67 5.61 14.71 5.55
C GLU A 67 6.12 14.37 4.15
N PHE A 68 5.64 13.28 3.54
CA PHE A 68 5.96 12.98 2.14
C PHE A 68 5.35 14.01 1.19
N ALA A 69 4.10 14.39 1.40
CA ALA A 69 3.42 15.41 0.61
C ALA A 69 4.15 16.75 0.73
N LYS A 70 4.46 17.18 1.95
CA LYS A 70 5.19 18.41 2.26
C LYS A 70 6.57 18.45 1.62
N GLN A 71 7.36 17.37 1.75
CA GLN A 71 8.69 17.31 1.15
C GLN A 71 8.67 17.46 -0.37
N ASN A 72 7.63 16.94 -1.03
CA ASN A 72 7.50 16.95 -2.47
C ASN A 72 6.61 18.10 -2.99
N ASN A 73 6.16 19.00 -2.12
CA ASN A 73 5.21 20.07 -2.44
C ASN A 73 3.91 19.57 -3.11
N LEU A 74 3.44 18.40 -2.69
CA LEU A 74 2.23 17.77 -3.22
C LEU A 74 1.00 18.16 -2.41
N LYS A 75 -0.14 18.29 -3.07
CA LYS A 75 -1.46 18.51 -2.45
C LYS A 75 -2.50 17.53 -3.00
N LEU A 76 -3.70 17.57 -2.43
CA LEU A 76 -4.84 16.82 -2.97
C LEU A 76 -5.04 17.13 -4.47
N GLY A 77 -5.21 16.08 -5.26
CA GLY A 77 -5.42 16.16 -6.69
C GLY A 77 -4.14 16.10 -7.54
N ASP A 78 -2.96 16.30 -6.95
CA ASP A 78 -1.69 16.08 -7.65
C ASP A 78 -1.45 14.57 -7.90
N GLU A 79 -0.47 14.24 -8.74
CA GLU A 79 -0.16 12.87 -9.13
C GLU A 79 1.18 12.39 -8.57
N VAL A 80 1.24 11.12 -8.16
CA VAL A 80 2.47 10.42 -7.79
C VAL A 80 2.74 9.31 -8.80
N ASN A 81 3.93 9.33 -9.40
CA ASN A 81 4.36 8.36 -10.40
C ASN A 81 5.15 7.22 -9.74
N LEU A 82 4.57 6.01 -9.74
CA LEU A 82 5.12 4.82 -9.10
C LEU A 82 5.46 3.74 -10.12
N GLU A 83 6.67 3.22 -10.03
CA GLU A 83 7.08 1.98 -10.69
C GLU A 83 6.97 0.84 -9.68
N LEU A 84 6.09 -0.12 -9.97
CA LEU A 84 5.97 -1.35 -9.17
C LEU A 84 7.11 -2.30 -9.53
N LEU A 85 7.65 -2.98 -8.52
CA LEU A 85 8.69 -3.99 -8.71
C LEU A 85 8.03 -5.37 -8.64
N ASP A 86 8.08 -6.13 -9.74
CA ASP A 86 7.74 -7.54 -9.73
C ASP A 86 9.03 -8.30 -9.39
N ILE A 87 9.06 -8.93 -8.22
CA ILE A 87 10.24 -9.68 -7.76
C ILE A 87 10.28 -11.06 -8.43
N GLU A 88 9.13 -11.58 -8.89
CA GLU A 88 9.04 -12.91 -9.51
C GLU A 88 9.32 -12.88 -11.02
N LYS A 89 8.83 -11.83 -11.70
CA LYS A 89 9.12 -11.61 -13.11
C LYS A 89 10.14 -10.49 -13.22
N SER A 90 11.37 -10.83 -13.62
CA SER A 90 12.51 -9.92 -13.83
C SER A 90 12.29 -8.81 -14.89
N GLY A 91 11.04 -8.55 -15.29
CA GLY A 91 10.65 -7.49 -16.22
C GLY A 91 10.17 -6.25 -15.48
N LYS A 92 10.62 -5.08 -15.94
CA LYS A 92 10.15 -3.78 -15.43
C LYS A 92 8.65 -3.64 -15.65
N ILE A 93 7.87 -3.52 -14.58
CA ILE A 93 6.49 -3.08 -14.70
C ILE A 93 6.49 -1.59 -15.06
N LYS A 94 5.62 -1.19 -16.00
CA LYS A 94 5.49 0.22 -16.38
C LYS A 94 5.12 1.07 -15.16
N SER A 95 5.69 2.26 -15.10
CA SER A 95 5.29 3.25 -14.10
C SER A 95 3.85 3.69 -14.32
N HIS A 96 3.12 3.94 -13.24
CA HIS A 96 1.75 4.42 -13.26
C HIS A 96 1.58 5.64 -12.38
N LYS A 97 0.75 6.58 -12.83
CA LYS A 97 0.43 7.79 -12.08
C LYS A 97 -0.86 7.60 -11.29
N PHE A 98 -0.78 7.84 -10.00
CA PHE A 98 -1.92 7.83 -9.10
C PHE A 98 -2.25 9.23 -8.63
N LYS A 99 -3.54 9.56 -8.56
CA LYS A 99 -4.03 10.84 -8.05
C LYS A 99 -4.14 10.80 -6.53
N ILE A 100 -3.60 11.81 -5.85
CA ILE A 100 -3.69 11.95 -4.40
C ILE A 100 -5.13 12.33 -4.03
N ILE A 101 -5.84 11.43 -3.35
CA ILE A 101 -7.21 11.68 -2.86
C ILE A 101 -7.27 11.92 -1.35
N GLY A 102 -6.17 11.71 -0.65
CA GLY A 102 -6.07 11.84 0.79
C GLY A 102 -4.63 11.98 1.25
N ILE A 103 -4.45 12.73 2.32
CA ILE A 103 -3.18 12.90 3.02
C ILE A 103 -3.39 12.44 4.47
N PHE A 104 -2.53 11.56 4.96
CA PHE A 104 -2.62 11.01 6.30
C PHE A 104 -1.41 11.37 7.16
N SER A 105 -1.59 11.36 8.48
CA SER A 105 -0.55 11.54 9.49
C SER A 105 -0.41 10.28 10.34
N GLY A 106 0.69 10.20 11.07
CA GLY A 106 0.89 9.24 12.14
C GLY A 106 2.10 8.34 11.89
N LYS A 107 2.54 7.64 12.92
CA LYS A 107 3.77 6.84 12.88
C LYS A 107 3.51 5.48 13.50
N LYS A 108 3.81 4.42 12.75
CA LYS A 108 3.80 3.06 13.30
C LYS A 108 5.14 2.78 13.97
N GLN A 109 5.24 1.66 14.70
CA GLN A 109 6.54 1.14 15.06
C GLN A 109 7.30 0.75 13.77
N GLU A 110 8.50 1.29 13.62
CA GLU A 110 9.35 1.10 12.46
C GLU A 110 10.43 0.06 12.75
N THR A 111 10.67 -0.81 11.78
CA THR A 111 11.80 -1.75 11.80
C THR A 111 12.79 -1.25 10.78
N TYR A 112 13.89 -0.66 11.24
CA TYR A 112 14.92 -0.13 10.36
C TYR A 112 15.75 -1.28 9.80
N THR A 113 15.53 -1.63 8.53
CA THR A 113 16.29 -2.60 7.73
C THR A 113 17.33 -1.93 6.84
N GLY A 114 17.26 -0.60 6.74
CA GLY A 114 18.14 0.21 5.91
C GLY A 114 17.48 0.72 4.62
N LEU A 115 16.17 0.50 4.46
CA LEU A 115 15.42 0.92 3.28
C LEU A 115 14.58 2.16 3.59
N SER A 116 14.42 3.05 2.62
CA SER A 116 13.53 4.20 2.78
C SER A 116 12.07 3.79 3.02
N SER A 117 11.64 2.63 2.54
CA SER A 117 10.30 2.08 2.80
C SER A 117 10.05 1.68 4.26
N ASP A 118 11.07 1.67 5.11
CA ASP A 118 10.91 1.33 6.53
C ASP A 118 10.15 2.43 7.30
N PHE A 119 10.32 3.68 6.88
CA PHE A 119 9.70 4.86 7.46
C PHE A 119 8.20 4.90 7.17
N SER A 120 7.41 5.23 8.20
CA SER A 120 5.95 5.42 8.09
C SER A 120 5.62 6.52 7.08
N GLU A 121 6.48 7.53 7.04
CA GLU A 121 6.41 8.67 6.14
C GLU A 121 6.54 8.26 4.66
N ASN A 122 7.15 7.10 4.38
CA ASN A 122 7.29 6.53 3.05
C ASN A 122 6.32 5.36 2.79
N MET A 123 5.27 5.24 3.60
CA MET A 123 4.18 4.32 3.32
C MET A 123 3.10 5.01 2.49
N VAL A 124 2.62 4.32 1.47
CA VAL A 124 1.52 4.77 0.62
C VAL A 124 0.47 3.68 0.51
N PHE A 125 -0.79 4.09 0.34
CA PHE A 125 -1.88 3.16 0.03
C PHE A 125 -2.46 3.51 -1.32
N VAL A 126 -2.71 2.50 -2.15
CA VAL A 126 -3.30 2.64 -3.48
C VAL A 126 -4.56 1.80 -3.60
N ASP A 127 -5.40 2.10 -4.58
CA ASP A 127 -6.58 1.28 -4.83
C ASP A 127 -6.19 -0.11 -5.38
N TYR A 128 -6.89 -1.12 -4.88
CA TYR A 128 -6.59 -2.51 -5.23
C TYR A 128 -6.82 -2.81 -6.71
N SER A 129 -7.87 -2.28 -7.34
CA SER A 129 -8.20 -2.61 -8.74
C SER A 129 -7.08 -2.18 -9.68
N THR A 130 -6.63 -0.93 -9.58
CA THR A 130 -5.56 -0.39 -10.41
C THR A 130 -4.23 -1.10 -10.13
N SER A 131 -3.94 -1.51 -8.89
CA SER A 131 -2.73 -2.29 -8.60
C SER A 131 -2.71 -3.62 -9.36
N GLN A 132 -3.85 -4.33 -9.43
CA GLN A 132 -3.95 -5.58 -10.18
C GLN A 132 -3.79 -5.37 -11.69
N GLU A 133 -4.39 -4.31 -12.23
CA GLU A 133 -4.28 -3.92 -13.65
C GLU A 133 -2.81 -3.66 -14.04
N ILE A 134 -2.07 -2.89 -13.21
CA ILE A 134 -0.64 -2.58 -13.45
C ILE A 134 0.23 -3.84 -13.40
N LEU A 135 -0.10 -4.80 -12.52
CA LEU A 135 0.57 -6.10 -12.41
C LEU A 135 0.19 -7.07 -13.55
N ASN A 136 -0.57 -6.62 -14.55
CA ASN A 136 -1.12 -7.42 -15.64
C ASN A 136 -1.87 -8.67 -15.13
N LYS A 137 -2.64 -8.51 -14.05
CA LYS A 137 -3.51 -9.55 -13.51
C LYS A 137 -4.94 -9.36 -14.04
N SER A 138 -5.41 -10.32 -14.83
CA SER A 138 -6.80 -10.45 -15.24
C SER A 138 -7.69 -10.92 -14.08
N GLU A 139 -9.02 -10.86 -14.25
CA GLU A 139 -9.97 -11.21 -13.17
C GLU A 139 -9.72 -12.58 -12.53
N ASN A 140 -9.33 -13.57 -13.34
CA ASN A 140 -9.14 -14.94 -12.88
C ASN A 140 -7.75 -15.20 -12.27
N ASN A 141 -6.85 -14.22 -12.22
CA ASN A 141 -5.50 -14.38 -11.66
C ASN A 141 -5.06 -13.22 -10.75
N LYS A 142 -6.02 -12.42 -10.27
CA LYS A 142 -5.77 -11.41 -9.23
C LYS A 142 -5.12 -12.06 -8.01
N ILE A 143 -4.21 -11.32 -7.40
CA ILE A 143 -3.47 -11.77 -6.23
C ILE A 143 -3.84 -10.92 -5.01
N ALA A 144 -3.97 -11.59 -3.87
CA ALA A 144 -4.09 -10.95 -2.57
C ALA A 144 -3.23 -11.73 -1.59
N ASN A 145 -2.40 -11.03 -0.83
CA ASN A 145 -1.58 -11.61 0.23
C ASN A 145 -2.26 -11.58 1.60
N LYS A 146 -3.35 -10.80 1.73
CA LYS A 146 -4.11 -10.63 2.96
C LYS A 146 -5.58 -10.40 2.64
N ILE A 147 -6.46 -11.11 3.34
CA ILE A 147 -7.91 -10.88 3.32
C ILE A 147 -8.31 -10.53 4.75
N LEU A 148 -8.92 -9.36 4.93
CA LEU A 148 -9.44 -8.92 6.23
C LEU A 148 -10.95 -8.76 6.12
N MET A 149 -11.68 -9.54 6.91
CA MET A 149 -13.15 -9.54 6.92
C MET A 149 -13.68 -9.06 8.26
N TYR A 150 -14.79 -8.35 8.22
CA TYR A 150 -15.51 -7.89 9.41
C TYR A 150 -16.95 -8.37 9.30
N SER A 151 -17.42 -9.02 10.36
CA SER A 151 -18.76 -9.59 10.50
C SER A 151 -19.46 -8.95 11.70
N GLY A 152 -20.79 -8.87 11.65
CA GLY A 152 -21.59 -8.24 12.72
C GLY A 152 -21.93 -9.18 13.88
N SER A 153 -21.74 -10.48 13.69
CA SER A 153 -22.07 -11.54 14.65
C SER A 153 -21.23 -12.78 14.38
N ALA A 154 -21.13 -13.68 15.37
CA ALA A 154 -20.48 -14.98 15.21
C ALA A 154 -21.07 -15.79 14.05
N GLU A 155 -22.41 -15.85 13.94
CA GLU A 155 -23.09 -16.53 12.84
C GLU A 155 -22.68 -15.97 11.46
N SER A 156 -22.61 -14.64 11.33
CA SER A 156 -22.16 -14.03 10.07
C SER A 156 -20.66 -14.25 9.79
N THR A 157 -19.85 -14.44 10.83
CA THR A 157 -18.45 -14.88 10.69
C THR A 157 -18.37 -16.27 10.09
N ASP A 158 -19.14 -17.23 10.60
CA ASP A 158 -19.15 -18.61 10.11
C ASP A 158 -19.61 -18.68 8.66
N LEU A 159 -20.64 -17.90 8.30
CA LEU A 159 -21.10 -17.76 6.91
C LEU A 159 -20.01 -17.19 6.00
N ALA A 160 -19.28 -16.17 6.44
CA ALA A 160 -18.18 -15.59 5.67
C ALA A 160 -17.02 -16.58 5.49
N LEU A 161 -16.66 -17.30 6.55
CA LEU A 161 -15.61 -18.32 6.52
C LEU A 161 -15.96 -19.46 5.56
N ASN A 162 -17.22 -19.92 5.57
CA ASN A 162 -17.67 -20.96 4.63
C ASN A 162 -17.60 -20.51 3.18
N LYS A 163 -17.96 -19.25 2.88
CA LYS A 163 -17.79 -18.69 1.53
C LYS A 163 -16.33 -18.58 1.10
N LEU A 164 -15.41 -18.29 2.03
CA LEU A 164 -13.97 -18.28 1.70
C LEU A 164 -13.47 -19.67 1.30
N LYS A 165 -13.96 -20.75 1.91
CA LYS A 165 -13.60 -22.13 1.55
C LYS A 165 -14.04 -22.52 0.14
N GLU A 166 -15.04 -21.84 -0.42
CA GLU A 166 -15.46 -22.04 -1.82
C GLU A 166 -14.46 -21.42 -2.81
N LEU A 167 -13.62 -20.48 -2.36
CA LEU A 167 -12.55 -19.93 -3.17
C LEU A 167 -11.44 -20.97 -3.29
N LYS A 168 -10.86 -21.09 -4.49
CA LYS A 168 -9.71 -21.97 -4.76
C LYS A 168 -8.43 -21.36 -4.19
N ILE A 169 -8.38 -21.17 -2.88
CA ILE A 169 -7.22 -20.65 -2.15
C ILE A 169 -6.35 -21.84 -1.72
N ASP A 170 -5.05 -21.70 -1.91
CA ASP A 170 -4.07 -22.64 -1.35
C ASP A 170 -3.93 -22.38 0.16
N GLU A 171 -4.77 -23.04 0.96
CA GLU A 171 -4.84 -22.86 2.42
C GLU A 171 -3.50 -23.07 3.13
N SER A 172 -2.59 -23.86 2.55
CA SER A 172 -1.25 -24.09 3.12
C SER A 172 -0.38 -22.83 3.20
N LYS A 173 -0.74 -21.77 2.46
CA LYS A 173 -0.02 -20.50 2.40
C LYS A 173 -0.60 -19.42 3.31
N TYR A 174 -1.68 -19.72 4.02
CA TYR A 174 -2.38 -18.74 4.85
C TYR A 174 -2.58 -19.27 6.26
N PHE A 175 -2.54 -18.36 7.24
CA PHE A 175 -2.93 -18.64 8.61
C PHE A 175 -4.28 -17.98 8.86
N VAL A 176 -5.19 -18.71 9.49
CA VAL A 176 -6.49 -18.21 9.95
C VAL A 176 -6.36 -17.69 11.36
#